data_AF-A0AAU4CQD6-F1
#
_entry.id   AF-A0AAU4CQD6-F1
#
_cell.length_a   1.000
_cell.length_b   1.000
_cell.length_c   1.000
_cell.angle_alpha   90.00
_cell.angle_beta   90.00
_cell.angle_gamma   90.00
#
_symmetry.space_group_name_H-M   'P 1'
#
loop_
_entity.id
_entity.type
_entity.pdbx_description
1 polymer ?
#
loop_
_entity_poly.entity_id
_entity_poly.type
_entity_poly.pdbx_seq_one_letter_code
_entity_poly.pdbx_strand_id
1 'polypeptide(L)'
;MPHSAPAPAPTSRTSPVTAAYARLTEVLPMVSVTELAPTDPLPTGEGWVSAAGLAAAGAELDAFLAWDEAQILRDYGRQGRPDVVAAFGLHRYSWYACLLFTVPWFLQRRVPRFPARHVAFQREQSRLAVRGETFSCLPGDPASAEPGARVVPDEEALRAELRTAFAEHIEPVLGGFGPRMRRRGRALWGMATDEVVEGIWYVAELLGPDEQERCRRELELLLPGATRPYVGAAGFRELTGPGGESLSTRDRASCCMFYTVAPDDTCASCPRTCEADRITKLTAALTS
;
A
#
# COMPACT_ATOMS: atom_id res chain seq x y z
N MET A 1 2.01 -11.11 39.48
CA MET A 1 2.17 -11.01 38.02
C MET A 1 3.60 -10.55 37.74
N PRO A 2 4.48 -11.38 37.18
CA PRO A 2 5.81 -10.90 36.81
C PRO A 2 5.66 -9.89 35.66
N HIS A 3 6.22 -8.68 35.84
CA HIS A 3 6.37 -7.70 34.76
C HIS A 3 7.32 -8.30 33.72
N SER A 4 6.81 -8.59 32.54
CA SER A 4 7.64 -8.92 31.37
C SER A 4 8.58 -7.75 31.11
N ALA A 5 9.88 -8.02 31.03
CA ALA A 5 10.86 -7.05 30.60
C ALA A 5 10.53 -6.57 29.17
N PRO A 6 10.73 -5.28 28.84
CA PRO A 6 10.56 -4.80 27.48
C PRO A 6 11.51 -5.57 26.55
N ALA A 7 10.98 -6.06 25.42
CA ALA A 7 11.77 -6.69 24.40
C ALA A 7 12.90 -5.74 23.95
N PRO A 8 14.13 -6.22 23.72
CA PRO A 8 15.22 -5.38 23.24
C PRO A 8 14.80 -4.71 21.94
N ALA A 9 15.12 -3.41 21.81
CA ALA A 9 14.84 -2.66 20.60
C ALA A 9 15.58 -3.31 19.42
N PRO A 10 14.92 -3.53 18.27
CA PRO A 10 15.56 -4.14 17.12
C PRO A 10 16.73 -3.28 16.65
N THR A 11 17.83 -3.95 16.27
CA THR A 11 19.01 -3.25 15.71
C THR A 11 18.72 -2.85 14.27
N SER A 12 18.74 -1.55 13.98
CA SER A 12 18.55 -1.03 12.62
C SER A 12 19.75 -1.36 11.73
N ARG A 13 19.53 -2.08 10.63
CA ARG A 13 20.56 -2.33 9.60
C ARG A 13 20.38 -1.36 8.43
N THR A 14 21.48 -0.88 7.86
CA THR A 14 21.48 -0.24 6.55
C THR A 14 21.51 -1.30 5.45
N SER A 15 20.54 -1.25 4.53
CA SER A 15 20.44 -2.12 3.36
C SER A 15 20.33 -1.30 2.07
N PRO A 16 20.36 -1.95 0.90
CA PRO A 16 20.16 -1.29 -0.39
C PRO A 16 18.86 -0.52 -0.57
N VAL A 17 17.86 -0.66 0.32
CA VAL A 17 16.59 0.09 0.24
C VAL A 17 16.41 1.12 1.35
N THR A 18 17.35 1.22 2.30
CA THR A 18 17.25 2.15 3.44
C THR A 18 17.11 3.59 3.03
N ALA A 19 17.83 4.03 1.99
CA ALA A 19 17.74 5.41 1.51
C ALA A 19 16.35 5.74 0.95
N ALA A 20 15.69 4.79 0.27
CA ALA A 20 14.32 4.97 -0.20
C ALA A 20 13.32 5.10 0.96
N TYR A 21 13.47 4.29 2.01
CA TYR A 21 12.61 4.41 3.21
C TYR A 21 12.89 5.66 4.03
N ALA A 22 14.15 6.09 4.13
CA ALA A 22 14.49 7.37 4.74
C ALA A 22 13.81 8.53 3.98
N ARG A 23 13.84 8.49 2.64
CA ARG A 23 13.15 9.50 1.81
C ARG A 23 11.63 9.44 1.97
N LEU A 24 11.04 8.24 2.11
CA LEU A 24 9.62 8.10 2.43
C LEU A 24 9.27 8.79 3.75
N THR A 25 10.04 8.52 4.82
CA THR A 25 9.81 9.16 6.13
C THR A 25 10.04 10.66 6.07
N GLU A 26 10.95 11.16 5.24
CA GLU A 26 11.16 12.60 5.08
C GLU A 26 9.93 13.32 4.50
N VAL A 27 9.32 12.77 3.44
CA VAL A 27 8.15 13.39 2.79
C VAL A 27 6.83 13.03 3.45
N LEU A 28 6.77 11.89 4.14
CA LEU A 28 5.61 11.41 4.88
C LEU A 28 6.01 11.01 6.32
N PRO A 29 6.23 11.98 7.22
CA PRO A 29 6.78 11.74 8.57
C PRO A 29 5.96 10.83 9.47
N MET A 30 4.67 10.63 9.15
CA MET A 30 3.81 9.68 9.85
C MET A 30 4.17 8.22 9.56
N VAL A 31 4.93 7.93 8.50
CA VAL A 31 5.35 6.58 8.10
C VAL A 31 6.82 6.36 8.39
N SER A 32 7.14 5.24 9.05
CA SER A 32 8.53 4.79 9.20
C SER A 32 8.66 3.29 8.96
N VAL A 33 9.81 2.91 8.40
CA VAL A 33 10.16 1.52 8.14
C VAL A 33 11.39 1.17 8.95
N THR A 34 11.29 0.14 9.78
CA THR A 34 12.41 -0.44 10.53
C THR A 34 12.87 -1.71 9.84
N GLU A 35 14.13 -1.73 9.44
CA GLU A 35 14.76 -2.91 8.84
C GLU A 35 15.42 -3.75 9.92
N LEU A 36 14.91 -4.97 10.10
CA LEU A 36 15.33 -5.91 11.12
C LEU A 36 16.56 -6.72 10.66
N ALA A 37 17.38 -7.16 11.62
CA ALA A 37 18.40 -8.16 11.32
C ALA A 37 17.76 -9.53 10.97
N PRO A 38 18.47 -10.44 10.27
CA PRO A 38 17.91 -11.73 9.84
C PRO A 38 17.34 -12.59 10.98
N THR A 39 17.87 -12.47 12.18
CA THR A 39 17.47 -13.25 13.36
C THR A 39 16.55 -12.49 14.32
N ASP A 40 16.37 -11.18 14.13
CA ASP A 40 15.55 -10.37 15.04
C ASP A 40 14.08 -10.77 14.89
N PRO A 41 13.34 -10.99 15.99
CA PRO A 41 11.92 -11.32 15.91
C PRO A 41 11.13 -10.15 15.32
N LEU A 42 10.00 -10.45 14.65
CA LEU A 42 9.04 -9.41 14.31
C LEU A 42 8.49 -8.80 15.61
N PRO A 43 8.27 -7.48 15.67
CA PRO A 43 7.63 -6.87 16.83
C PRO A 43 6.22 -7.43 17.03
N THR A 44 5.86 -7.61 18.29
CA THR A 44 4.55 -8.10 18.75
C THR A 44 4.02 -7.20 19.85
N GLY A 45 2.72 -7.29 20.14
CA GLY A 45 2.09 -6.55 21.23
C GLY A 45 1.10 -5.51 20.71
N GLU A 46 0.81 -4.52 21.54
CA GLU A 46 -0.25 -3.54 21.27
C GLU A 46 -0.03 -2.79 19.94
N GLY A 47 -1.09 -2.76 19.12
CA GLY A 47 -1.10 -2.10 17.81
C GLY A 47 -0.32 -2.80 16.70
N TRP A 48 0.52 -3.79 17.02
CA TRP A 48 1.28 -4.58 16.05
C TRP A 48 0.47 -5.77 15.54
N VAL A 49 0.47 -5.94 14.22
CA VAL A 49 -0.05 -7.13 13.54
C VAL A 49 0.96 -7.63 12.53
N SER A 50 1.10 -8.95 12.41
CA SER A 50 1.93 -9.55 11.37
C SER A 50 1.10 -9.76 10.09
N ALA A 51 1.71 -9.61 8.91
CA ALA A 51 0.99 -9.90 7.67
C ALA A 51 0.58 -11.39 7.59
N ALA A 52 1.41 -12.28 8.14
CA ALA A 52 1.08 -13.69 8.29
C ALA A 52 -0.11 -13.91 9.24
N GLY A 53 -0.23 -13.14 10.32
CA GLY A 53 -1.37 -13.18 11.24
C GLY A 53 -2.66 -12.69 10.60
N LEU A 54 -2.59 -11.65 9.77
CA LEU A 54 -3.72 -11.24 8.91
C LEU A 54 -4.12 -12.35 7.93
N ALA A 55 -3.13 -12.97 7.27
CA ALA A 55 -3.34 -14.05 6.33
C ALA A 55 -3.94 -15.31 6.98
N ALA A 56 -3.62 -15.58 8.25
CA ALA A 56 -4.14 -16.73 9.00
C ALA A 56 -5.64 -16.62 9.36
N ALA A 57 -6.23 -15.43 9.22
CA ALA A 57 -7.65 -15.16 9.47
C ALA A 57 -8.15 -15.57 10.89
N GLY A 58 -7.27 -15.49 11.88
CA GLY A 58 -7.57 -15.76 13.28
C GLY A 58 -7.70 -14.49 14.13
N ALA A 59 -7.33 -14.61 15.41
CA ALA A 59 -7.48 -13.55 16.41
C ALA A 59 -6.75 -12.23 16.04
N GLU A 60 -5.61 -12.29 15.34
CA GLU A 60 -4.91 -11.09 14.86
C GLU A 60 -5.75 -10.29 13.86
N LEU A 61 -6.38 -10.97 12.87
CA LEU A 61 -7.29 -10.33 11.94
C LEU A 61 -8.54 -9.80 12.64
N ASP A 62 -9.10 -10.56 13.59
CA ASP A 62 -10.27 -10.14 14.35
C ASP A 62 -10.00 -8.88 15.17
N ALA A 63 -8.89 -8.83 15.91
CA ALA A 63 -8.49 -7.65 16.66
C ALA A 63 -8.21 -6.46 15.73
N PHE A 64 -7.57 -6.71 14.58
CA PHE A 64 -7.32 -5.68 13.59
C PHE A 64 -8.61 -5.06 13.06
N LEU A 65 -9.64 -5.87 12.77
CA LEU A 65 -10.95 -5.38 12.30
C LEU A 65 -11.83 -4.79 13.40
N ALA A 66 -11.74 -5.29 14.63
CA ALA A 66 -12.48 -4.73 15.77
C ALA A 66 -12.10 -3.27 16.02
N TRP A 67 -10.85 -2.89 15.74
CA TRP A 67 -10.41 -1.50 15.78
C TRP A 67 -11.15 -0.63 14.75
N ASP A 68 -11.29 -1.10 13.51
CA ASP A 68 -12.05 -0.41 12.45
C ASP A 68 -13.52 -0.24 12.83
N GLU A 69 -14.14 -1.31 13.36
CA GLU A 69 -15.53 -1.28 13.80
C GLU A 69 -15.75 -0.25 14.90
N ALA A 70 -14.87 -0.24 15.90
CA ALA A 70 -14.93 0.71 17.00
C ALA A 70 -14.70 2.15 16.52
N GLN A 71 -13.77 2.37 15.58
CA GLN A 71 -13.52 3.70 15.01
C GLN A 71 -14.71 4.21 14.20
N ILE A 72 -15.31 3.36 13.36
CA ILE A 72 -16.51 3.73 12.60
C ILE A 72 -17.65 4.13 13.54
N LEU A 73 -17.86 3.37 14.62
CA LEU A 73 -18.89 3.70 15.60
C LEU A 73 -18.62 5.04 16.31
N ARG A 74 -17.37 5.29 16.71
CA ARG A 74 -16.98 6.55 17.38
C ARG A 74 -17.17 7.76 16.47
N ASP A 75 -16.73 7.67 15.22
CA ASP A 75 -16.62 8.84 14.35
C ASP A 75 -17.94 9.13 13.60
N TYR A 76 -18.75 8.10 13.33
CA TYR A 76 -19.99 8.23 12.54
C TYR A 76 -21.27 7.90 13.33
N GLY A 77 -21.16 7.51 14.61
CA GLY A 77 -22.31 7.20 15.46
C GLY A 77 -23.14 6.00 15.01
N ARG A 78 -22.60 5.15 14.12
CA ARG A 78 -23.30 3.99 13.55
C ARG A 78 -22.36 2.83 13.34
N GLN A 79 -22.89 1.61 13.39
CA GLN A 79 -22.10 0.41 13.08
C GLN A 79 -21.83 0.32 11.57
N GLY A 80 -20.58 0.02 11.22
CA GLY A 80 -20.19 -0.34 9.87
C GLY A 80 -20.67 -1.75 9.53
N ARG A 81 -21.07 -2.00 8.29
CA ARG A 81 -21.32 -3.37 7.82
C ARG A 81 -20.03 -4.19 7.90
N PRO A 82 -20.04 -5.46 8.34
CA PRO A 82 -18.82 -6.26 8.50
C PRO A 82 -17.94 -6.33 7.24
N ASP A 83 -18.53 -6.41 6.05
CA ASP A 83 -17.79 -6.43 4.80
C ASP A 83 -17.13 -5.09 4.44
N VAL A 84 -17.66 -3.98 4.94
CA VAL A 84 -17.12 -2.63 4.76
C VAL A 84 -15.99 -2.38 5.76
N VAL A 85 -16.15 -2.85 7.01
CA VAL A 85 -15.09 -2.88 8.02
C VAL A 85 -13.88 -3.66 7.48
N ALA A 86 -14.12 -4.85 6.91
CA ALA A 86 -13.08 -5.67 6.31
C ALA A 86 -12.40 -4.98 5.12
N ALA A 87 -13.16 -4.33 4.22
CA ALA A 87 -12.60 -3.60 3.09
C ALA A 87 -11.70 -2.45 3.56
N PHE A 88 -12.12 -1.72 4.59
CA PHE A 88 -11.38 -0.58 5.11
C PHE A 88 -10.12 -1.01 5.88
N GLY A 89 -10.21 -2.08 6.68
CA GLY A 89 -9.04 -2.69 7.28
C GLY A 89 -8.03 -3.15 6.23
N LEU A 90 -8.49 -3.80 5.16
CA LEU A 90 -7.59 -4.27 4.10
C LEU A 90 -6.90 -3.11 3.37
N HIS A 91 -7.64 -2.04 3.05
CA HIS A 91 -7.06 -0.79 2.52
C HIS A 91 -5.97 -0.25 3.45
N ARG A 92 -6.28 -0.09 4.74
CA ARG A 92 -5.37 0.45 5.76
C ARG A 92 -4.14 -0.40 6.05
N TYR A 93 -4.13 -1.66 5.65
CA TYR A 93 -2.91 -2.45 5.65
C TYR A 93 -2.19 -2.37 4.31
N SER A 94 -2.91 -2.63 3.22
CA SER A 94 -2.36 -2.79 1.88
C SER A 94 -1.73 -1.51 1.33
N TRP A 95 -2.29 -0.36 1.67
CA TRP A 95 -1.76 0.95 1.27
C TRP A 95 -0.33 1.15 1.79
N TYR A 96 -0.06 0.84 3.07
CA TYR A 96 1.30 0.94 3.62
C TYR A 96 2.19 -0.20 3.14
N ALA A 97 1.65 -1.42 3.04
CA ALA A 97 2.40 -2.58 2.61
C ALA A 97 2.92 -2.43 1.17
N CYS A 98 2.15 -1.83 0.25
CA CYS A 98 2.59 -1.65 -1.13
C CYS A 98 3.80 -0.70 -1.23
N LEU A 99 3.90 0.30 -0.35
CA LEU A 99 5.01 1.27 -0.31
C LEU A 99 6.35 0.62 0.01
N LEU A 100 6.35 -0.51 0.73
CA LEU A 100 7.57 -1.29 0.96
C LEU A 100 8.23 -1.73 -0.35
N PHE A 101 7.45 -1.91 -1.41
CA PHE A 101 7.92 -2.39 -2.71
C PHE A 101 8.02 -1.27 -3.73
N THR A 102 7.01 -0.40 -3.80
CA THR A 102 6.91 0.63 -4.84
C THR A 102 7.86 1.79 -4.61
N VAL A 103 8.15 2.18 -3.36
CA VAL A 103 9.04 3.32 -3.07
C VAL A 103 10.49 3.00 -3.46
N PRO A 104 11.10 1.88 -3.04
CA PRO A 104 12.46 1.54 -3.48
C PRO A 104 12.56 1.32 -4.99
N TRP A 105 11.50 0.78 -5.62
CA TRP A 105 11.47 0.62 -7.08
C TRP A 105 11.46 1.97 -7.79
N PHE A 106 10.57 2.87 -7.37
CA PHE A 106 10.40 4.17 -8.01
C PHE A 106 11.62 5.09 -7.83
N LEU A 107 12.20 5.10 -6.63
CA LEU A 107 13.32 5.99 -6.29
C LEU A 107 14.68 5.43 -6.73
N GLN A 108 14.87 4.11 -6.66
CA GLN A 108 16.19 3.50 -6.78
C GLN A 108 16.26 2.32 -7.75
N ARG A 109 15.16 1.98 -8.45
CA ARG A 109 15.08 0.80 -9.33
C ARG A 109 15.44 -0.51 -8.62
N ARG A 110 15.04 -0.62 -7.34
CA ARG A 110 15.26 -1.80 -6.50
C ARG A 110 13.93 -2.36 -6.02
N VAL A 111 13.71 -3.66 -6.23
CA VAL A 111 12.48 -4.34 -5.80
C VAL A 111 12.82 -5.30 -4.66
N PRO A 112 12.51 -4.96 -3.39
CA PRO A 112 12.73 -5.89 -2.29
C PRO A 112 11.72 -7.04 -2.31
N ARG A 113 12.10 -8.18 -1.74
CA ARG A 113 11.20 -9.33 -1.53
C ARG A 113 10.85 -9.46 -0.06
N PHE A 114 9.57 -9.26 0.28
CA PHE A 114 9.05 -9.44 1.64
C PHE A 114 7.84 -10.38 1.64
N PRO A 115 8.04 -11.70 1.79
CA PRO A 115 6.94 -12.63 2.07
C PRO A 115 6.15 -12.17 3.30
N ALA A 116 4.85 -12.49 3.40
CA ALA A 116 3.99 -12.03 4.51
C ALA A 116 4.58 -12.29 5.91
N ARG A 117 5.28 -13.41 6.11
CA ARG A 117 5.96 -13.74 7.38
C ARG A 117 7.11 -12.79 7.79
N HIS A 118 7.52 -11.87 6.91
CA HIS A 118 8.64 -10.95 7.14
C HIS A 118 8.19 -9.51 7.40
N VAL A 119 6.89 -9.25 7.52
CA VAL A 119 6.34 -7.91 7.69
C VAL A 119 5.42 -7.86 8.91
N ALA A 120 5.68 -6.89 9.78
CA ALA A 120 4.77 -6.46 10.83
C ALA A 120 4.39 -4.99 10.61
N PHE A 121 3.15 -4.66 10.97
CA PHE A 121 2.58 -3.33 10.82
C PHE A 121 2.03 -2.86 12.16
N GLN A 122 2.47 -1.69 12.61
CA GLN A 122 1.89 -0.97 13.74
C GLN A 122 0.90 0.04 13.17
N ARG A 123 -0.37 -0.22 13.43
CA ARG A 123 -1.47 0.51 12.81
C ARG A 123 -1.57 1.98 13.22
N GLU A 124 -1.49 2.26 14.52
CA GLU A 124 -1.79 3.58 15.10
C GLU A 124 -0.72 4.63 14.81
N GLN A 125 0.52 4.19 14.62
CA GLN A 125 1.72 4.98 14.39
C GLN A 125 2.25 4.80 12.96
N SER A 126 1.52 4.05 12.13
CA SER A 126 1.87 3.72 10.74
C SER A 126 3.32 3.24 10.57
N ARG A 127 3.79 2.39 11.49
CA ARG A 127 5.16 1.84 11.46
C ARG A 127 5.17 0.48 10.80
N LEU A 128 6.18 0.24 9.97
CA LEU A 128 6.42 -1.06 9.37
C LEU A 128 7.73 -1.61 9.92
N ALA A 129 7.77 -2.89 10.24
CA ALA A 129 8.99 -3.62 10.54
C ALA A 129 9.14 -4.73 9.50
N VAL A 130 10.29 -4.74 8.83
CA VAL A 130 10.55 -5.65 7.71
C VAL A 130 11.84 -6.41 7.88
N ARG A 131 11.83 -7.69 7.49
CA ARG A 131 13.03 -8.51 7.38
C ARG A 131 13.34 -8.77 5.90
N GLY A 132 14.28 -8.00 5.37
CA GLY A 132 14.70 -8.08 3.96
C GLY A 132 15.92 -8.97 3.75
N GLU A 133 15.81 -9.92 2.82
CA GLU A 133 16.88 -10.88 2.50
C GLU A 133 17.40 -10.72 1.06
N THR A 134 16.50 -10.43 0.12
CA THR A 134 16.84 -10.35 -1.30
C THR A 134 16.12 -9.18 -1.97
N PHE A 135 16.70 -8.64 -3.02
CA PHE A 135 16.08 -7.62 -3.85
C PHE A 135 16.51 -7.79 -5.31
N SER A 136 15.68 -7.33 -6.24
CA SER A 136 15.99 -7.31 -7.67
C SER A 136 16.43 -5.90 -8.08
N CYS A 137 17.42 -5.79 -8.97
CA CYS A 137 17.94 -4.51 -9.47
C CYS A 137 18.40 -4.62 -10.93
N LEU A 138 18.68 -3.48 -11.57
CA LEU A 138 19.15 -3.44 -12.96
C LEU A 138 20.66 -3.70 -13.08
N PRO A 139 21.16 -4.02 -14.29
CA PRO A 139 22.59 -4.10 -14.54
C PRO A 139 23.24 -2.74 -14.30
N GLY A 140 24.39 -2.74 -13.61
CA GLY A 140 25.10 -1.50 -13.26
C GLY A 140 24.57 -0.76 -12.03
N ASP A 141 23.53 -1.28 -11.35
CA ASP A 141 23.13 -0.76 -10.05
C ASP A 141 24.31 -0.87 -9.05
N PRO A 142 24.65 0.19 -8.28
CA PRO A 142 25.74 0.13 -7.30
C PRO A 142 25.62 -0.98 -6.26
N ALA A 143 24.40 -1.43 -5.95
CA ALA A 143 24.10 -2.51 -5.02
C ALA A 143 24.06 -3.90 -5.68
N SER A 144 24.33 -4.01 -6.99
CA SER A 144 24.28 -5.31 -7.70
C SER A 144 25.28 -6.35 -7.18
N ALA A 145 26.33 -5.94 -6.47
CA ALA A 145 27.30 -6.83 -5.83
C ALA A 145 26.95 -7.20 -4.38
N GLU A 146 25.88 -6.62 -3.81
CA GLU A 146 25.48 -6.89 -2.43
C GLU A 146 24.92 -8.31 -2.26
N PRO A 147 25.13 -8.95 -1.10
CA PRO A 147 24.48 -10.22 -0.79
C PRO A 147 22.96 -10.12 -0.94
N GLY A 148 22.37 -11.04 -1.71
CA GLY A 148 20.94 -11.09 -1.95
C GLY A 148 20.45 -10.26 -3.15
N ALA A 149 21.34 -9.54 -3.84
CA ALA A 149 21.02 -8.88 -5.10
C ALA A 149 20.70 -9.88 -6.22
N ARG A 150 19.64 -9.61 -6.98
CA ARG A 150 19.26 -10.36 -8.18
C ARG A 150 19.20 -9.39 -9.36
N VAL A 151 20.21 -9.46 -10.22
CA VAL A 151 20.26 -8.59 -11.39
C VAL A 151 19.30 -9.11 -12.46
N VAL A 152 18.33 -8.29 -12.85
CA VAL A 152 17.40 -8.56 -13.96
C VAL A 152 17.85 -7.84 -15.22
N PRO A 153 17.48 -8.32 -16.43
CA PRO A 153 18.08 -7.82 -17.66
C PRO A 153 17.65 -6.38 -18.03
N ASP A 154 16.43 -5.96 -17.67
CA ASP A 154 15.87 -4.69 -18.09
C ASP A 154 14.75 -4.18 -17.16
N GLU A 155 14.27 -2.98 -17.45
CA GLU A 155 13.20 -2.29 -16.71
C GLU A 155 11.86 -3.04 -16.71
N GLU A 156 11.54 -3.78 -17.77
CA GLU A 156 10.30 -4.57 -17.80
C GLU A 156 10.41 -5.81 -16.93
N ALA A 157 11.56 -6.47 -16.94
CA ALA A 157 11.86 -7.54 -16.00
C ALA A 157 11.81 -7.03 -14.55
N LEU A 158 12.29 -5.82 -14.28
CA LEU A 158 12.18 -5.21 -12.95
C LEU A 158 10.72 -4.91 -12.55
N ARG A 159 9.89 -4.40 -13.47
CA ARG A 159 8.44 -4.24 -13.24
C ARG A 159 7.75 -5.59 -13.02
N ALA A 160 8.15 -6.64 -13.72
CA ALA A 160 7.66 -8.00 -13.49
C ALA A 160 8.04 -8.52 -12.10
N GLU A 161 9.27 -8.24 -11.65
CA GLU A 161 9.70 -8.52 -10.27
C GLU A 161 8.86 -7.76 -9.26
N LEU A 162 8.55 -6.47 -9.48
CA LEU A 162 7.69 -5.69 -8.58
C LEU A 162 6.27 -6.30 -8.47
N ARG A 163 5.66 -6.59 -9.61
CA ARG A 163 4.35 -7.27 -9.67
C ARG A 163 4.37 -8.60 -8.93
N THR A 164 5.43 -9.39 -9.11
CA THR A 164 5.55 -10.70 -8.44
C THR A 164 5.78 -10.54 -6.94
N ALA A 165 6.66 -9.63 -6.52
CA ALA A 165 7.01 -9.41 -5.13
C ALA A 165 5.82 -8.96 -4.30
N PHE A 166 5.04 -8.00 -4.79
CA PHE A 166 3.85 -7.56 -4.07
C PHE A 166 2.73 -8.60 -4.15
N ALA A 167 2.55 -9.31 -5.27
CA ALA A 167 1.58 -10.40 -5.36
C ALA A 167 1.86 -11.52 -4.34
N GLU A 168 3.10 -11.98 -4.23
CA GLU A 168 3.53 -12.98 -3.23
C GLU A 168 3.27 -12.53 -1.79
N HIS A 169 3.41 -11.23 -1.53
CA HIS A 169 3.15 -10.64 -0.22
C HIS A 169 1.65 -10.58 0.09
N ILE A 170 0.87 -10.04 -0.84
CA ILE A 170 -0.52 -9.66 -0.58
C ILE A 170 -1.49 -10.83 -0.75
N GLU A 171 -1.20 -11.80 -1.64
CA GLU A 171 -2.13 -12.90 -1.93
C GLU A 171 -2.58 -13.69 -0.68
N PRO A 172 -1.68 -14.09 0.25
CA PRO A 172 -2.10 -14.72 1.49
C PRO A 172 -3.00 -13.82 2.35
N VAL A 173 -2.72 -12.51 2.40
CA VAL A 173 -3.53 -11.54 3.14
C VAL A 173 -4.91 -11.39 2.49
N LEU A 174 -4.99 -11.31 1.16
CA LEU A 174 -6.28 -11.34 0.44
C LEU A 174 -7.06 -12.62 0.75
N GLY A 175 -6.36 -13.76 0.85
CA GLY A 175 -6.93 -15.04 1.28
C GLY A 175 -7.55 -14.97 2.68
N GLY A 176 -6.83 -14.37 3.65
CA GLY A 176 -7.31 -14.21 5.01
C GLY A 176 -8.53 -13.29 5.15
N PHE A 177 -8.55 -12.19 4.40
CA PHE A 177 -9.69 -11.27 4.37
C PHE A 177 -10.88 -11.81 3.55
N GLY A 178 -10.64 -12.67 2.56
CA GLY A 178 -11.64 -13.18 1.62
C GLY A 178 -12.97 -13.62 2.27
N PRO A 179 -12.97 -14.44 3.33
CA PRO A 179 -14.19 -14.84 4.04
C PRO A 179 -15.04 -13.68 4.57
N ARG A 180 -14.40 -12.55 4.96
CA ARG A 180 -15.07 -11.35 5.49
C ARG A 180 -15.59 -10.41 4.41
N MET A 181 -15.12 -10.58 3.18
CA MET A 181 -15.41 -9.67 2.06
C MET A 181 -16.68 -10.08 1.33
N ARG A 182 -17.51 -9.08 0.99
CA ARG A 182 -18.68 -9.27 0.10
C ARG A 182 -18.26 -9.60 -1.32
N ARG A 183 -17.17 -8.98 -1.82
CA ARG A 183 -16.62 -9.21 -3.17
C ARG A 183 -15.23 -9.82 -3.02
N ARG A 184 -15.02 -11.00 -3.61
CA ARG A 184 -13.80 -11.82 -3.47
C ARG A 184 -13.04 -11.92 -4.81
N GLY A 185 -11.94 -12.67 -4.83
CA GLY A 185 -11.22 -13.02 -6.06
C GLY A 185 -10.77 -11.78 -6.84
N ARG A 186 -11.31 -11.57 -8.04
CA ARG A 186 -10.99 -10.39 -8.89
C ARG A 186 -11.17 -9.05 -8.17
N ALA A 187 -12.16 -8.89 -7.30
CA ALA A 187 -12.38 -7.61 -6.62
C ALA A 187 -11.28 -7.30 -5.59
N LEU A 188 -10.76 -8.32 -4.91
CA LEU A 188 -9.63 -8.19 -3.99
C LEU A 188 -8.35 -7.84 -4.74
N TRP A 189 -8.12 -8.47 -5.88
CA TRP A 189 -7.01 -8.10 -6.76
C TRP A 189 -7.17 -6.70 -7.38
N GLY A 190 -8.40 -6.25 -7.64
CA GLY A 190 -8.67 -4.86 -8.01
C GLY A 190 -8.26 -3.88 -6.92
N MET A 191 -8.49 -4.22 -5.65
CA MET A 191 -8.00 -3.40 -4.54
C MET A 191 -6.47 -3.41 -4.50
N ALA A 192 -5.82 -4.57 -4.61
CA ALA A 192 -4.36 -4.61 -4.67
C ALA A 192 -3.77 -3.75 -5.81
N THR A 193 -4.40 -3.72 -6.98
CA THR A 193 -4.05 -2.77 -8.06
C THR A 193 -4.19 -1.32 -7.59
N ASP A 194 -5.33 -0.98 -7.00
CA ASP A 194 -5.62 0.38 -6.56
C ASP A 194 -4.65 0.87 -5.49
N GLU A 195 -4.28 0.03 -4.52
CA GLU A 195 -3.32 0.37 -3.47
C GLU A 195 -1.92 0.61 -4.02
N VAL A 196 -1.45 -0.20 -4.97
CA VAL A 196 -0.15 0.00 -5.63
C VAL A 196 -0.11 1.35 -6.32
N VAL A 197 -1.16 1.69 -7.08
CA VAL A 197 -1.24 2.94 -7.82
C VAL A 197 -1.32 4.12 -6.86
N GLU A 198 -2.23 4.08 -5.90
CA GLU A 198 -2.53 5.23 -5.04
C GLU A 198 -1.47 5.50 -3.99
N GLY A 199 -0.84 4.46 -3.44
CA GLY A 199 0.24 4.61 -2.48
C GLY A 199 1.39 5.40 -3.07
N ILE A 200 1.98 4.91 -4.17
CA ILE A 200 3.15 5.59 -4.77
C ILE A 200 2.79 6.88 -5.48
N TRP A 201 1.57 7.01 -6.00
CA TRP A 201 1.07 8.26 -6.55
C TRP A 201 1.04 9.38 -5.49
N TYR A 202 0.48 9.09 -4.31
CA TYR A 202 0.46 10.03 -3.19
C TYR A 202 1.87 10.41 -2.74
N VAL A 203 2.79 9.44 -2.64
CA VAL A 203 4.18 9.74 -2.28
C VAL A 203 4.87 10.59 -3.36
N ALA A 204 4.58 10.34 -4.65
CA ALA A 204 5.13 11.12 -5.75
C ALA A 204 4.62 12.58 -5.76
N GLU A 205 3.35 12.81 -5.41
CA GLU A 205 2.81 14.17 -5.18
C GLU A 205 3.61 14.92 -4.12
N LEU A 206 3.93 14.27 -3.00
CA LEU A 206 4.74 14.87 -1.92
C LEU A 206 6.20 15.11 -2.33
N LEU A 207 6.72 14.37 -3.30
CA LEU A 207 8.07 14.55 -3.84
C LEU A 207 8.15 15.72 -4.84
N GLY A 208 7.02 16.17 -5.38
CA GLY A 208 6.92 17.32 -6.27
C GLY A 208 6.38 16.97 -7.68
N PRO A 209 6.06 18.00 -8.48
CA PRO A 209 5.32 17.83 -9.75
C PRO A 209 6.08 17.00 -10.80
N ASP A 210 7.40 17.11 -10.87
CA ASP A 210 8.21 16.33 -11.82
C ASP A 210 8.18 14.82 -11.48
N GLU A 211 8.22 14.51 -10.18
CA GLU A 211 8.15 13.14 -9.67
C GLU A 211 6.74 12.57 -9.82
N GLN A 212 5.71 13.38 -9.60
CA GLN A 212 4.32 13.02 -9.88
C GLN A 212 4.15 12.59 -11.35
N GLU A 213 4.58 13.42 -12.30
CA GLU A 213 4.47 13.12 -13.73
C GLU A 213 5.34 11.91 -14.15
N ARG A 214 6.52 11.73 -13.54
CA ARG A 214 7.32 10.50 -13.71
C ARG A 214 6.59 9.27 -13.19
N CYS A 215 5.97 9.37 -12.02
CA CYS A 215 5.21 8.29 -11.37
C CYS A 215 4.03 7.85 -12.23
N ARG A 216 3.30 8.80 -12.83
CA ARG A 216 2.20 8.50 -13.77
C ARG A 216 2.65 7.56 -14.89
N ARG A 217 3.74 7.91 -15.58
CA ARG A 217 4.29 7.11 -16.70
C ARG A 217 4.78 5.74 -16.24
N GLU A 218 5.47 5.68 -15.11
CA GLU A 218 5.97 4.42 -14.55
C GLU A 218 4.82 3.48 -14.14
N LEU A 219 3.73 4.02 -13.58
CA LEU A 219 2.55 3.26 -13.21
C LEU A 219 1.77 2.75 -14.44
N GLU A 220 1.65 3.56 -15.50
CA GLU A 220 1.05 3.13 -16.78
C GLU A 220 1.81 1.94 -17.38
N LEU A 221 3.14 1.91 -17.25
CA LEU A 221 3.97 0.77 -17.66
C LEU A 221 3.89 -0.42 -16.70
N LEU A 222 3.78 -0.17 -15.38
CA LEU A 222 3.67 -1.22 -14.38
C LEU A 222 2.35 -1.98 -14.49
N LEU A 223 1.23 -1.26 -14.67
CA LEU A 223 -0.13 -1.79 -14.68
C LEU A 223 -0.89 -1.31 -15.95
N PRO A 224 -0.57 -1.86 -17.13
CA PRO A 224 -1.21 -1.49 -18.40
C PRO A 224 -2.63 -2.07 -18.57
N GLY A 225 -3.14 -2.87 -17.62
CA GLY A 225 -4.50 -3.44 -17.66
C GLY A 225 -4.61 -4.94 -17.92
N ALA A 226 -3.52 -5.58 -18.37
CA ALA A 226 -3.47 -7.01 -18.71
C ALA A 226 -2.51 -7.84 -17.84
N THR A 227 -2.17 -7.35 -16.66
CA THR A 227 -1.13 -7.92 -15.78
C THR A 227 -1.73 -8.81 -14.68
N ARG A 228 -2.03 -10.07 -14.99
CA ARG A 228 -2.51 -11.01 -13.96
C ARG A 228 -1.47 -11.18 -12.83
N PRO A 229 -1.89 -11.39 -11.57
CA PRO A 229 -3.28 -11.49 -11.10
C PRO A 229 -3.97 -10.13 -10.86
N TYR A 230 -3.25 -9.01 -11.03
CA TYR A 230 -3.81 -7.67 -10.91
C TYR A 230 -4.98 -7.46 -11.88
N VAL A 231 -5.95 -6.67 -11.43
CA VAL A 231 -7.16 -6.36 -12.19
C VAL A 231 -7.23 -4.87 -12.42
N GLY A 232 -7.47 -4.46 -13.67
CA GLY A 232 -7.50 -3.05 -14.05
C GLY A 232 -6.11 -2.51 -14.39
N ALA A 233 -6.08 -1.24 -14.76
CA ALA A 233 -4.86 -0.50 -15.11
C ALA A 233 -4.54 0.56 -14.05
N ALA A 234 -3.41 1.25 -14.20
CA ALA A 234 -3.15 2.51 -13.49
C ALA A 234 -4.29 3.52 -13.69
N GLY A 235 -4.92 3.51 -14.87
CA GLY A 235 -6.24 4.10 -15.09
C GLY A 235 -6.28 5.62 -15.03
N PHE A 236 -5.13 6.30 -15.14
CA PHE A 236 -5.05 7.75 -15.18
C PHE A 236 -5.79 8.31 -16.39
N ARG A 237 -6.50 9.43 -16.18
CA ARG A 237 -7.20 10.18 -17.22
C ARG A 237 -7.40 11.62 -16.76
N GLU A 238 -7.63 12.48 -17.73
CA GLU A 238 -7.90 13.89 -17.49
C GLU A 238 -9.40 14.20 -17.65
N LEU A 239 -9.88 15.14 -16.84
CA LEU A 239 -11.19 15.77 -16.96
C LEU A 239 -11.01 17.25 -17.26
N THR A 240 -11.98 17.86 -17.92
CA THR A 240 -12.00 19.30 -18.14
C THR A 240 -12.82 19.97 -17.04
N GLY A 241 -12.19 20.84 -16.27
CA GLY A 241 -12.85 21.63 -15.24
C GLY A 241 -13.67 22.80 -15.81
N PRO A 242 -14.47 23.48 -14.97
CA PRO A 242 -15.38 24.53 -15.43
C PRO A 242 -14.67 25.74 -16.09
N GLY A 243 -13.41 26.00 -15.74
CA GLY A 243 -12.57 27.04 -16.33
C GLY A 243 -11.73 26.57 -17.52
N GLY A 244 -11.89 25.33 -17.97
CA GLY A 244 -11.08 24.72 -19.03
C GLY A 244 -9.76 24.11 -18.54
N GLU A 245 -9.51 24.12 -17.23
CA GLU A 245 -8.34 23.49 -16.62
C GLU A 245 -8.37 21.95 -16.73
N SER A 246 -7.20 21.32 -16.79
CA SER A 246 -7.08 19.86 -16.76
C SER A 246 -7.11 19.38 -15.32
N LEU A 247 -8.03 18.45 -15.01
CA LEU A 247 -8.21 17.85 -13.70
C LEU A 247 -7.81 16.37 -13.78
N SER A 248 -6.67 16.03 -13.18
CA SER A 248 -6.19 14.65 -13.20
C SER A 248 -7.01 13.76 -12.28
N THR A 249 -7.36 12.58 -12.76
CA THR A 249 -8.07 11.56 -12.00
C THR A 249 -7.72 10.16 -12.49
N ARG A 250 -8.34 9.14 -11.88
CA ARG A 250 -8.22 7.77 -12.36
C ARG A 250 -9.47 6.94 -12.15
N ASP A 251 -9.63 5.94 -13.00
CA ASP A 251 -10.65 4.92 -12.84
C ASP A 251 -10.13 3.77 -11.96
N ARG A 252 -10.70 3.66 -10.75
CA ARG A 252 -10.38 2.59 -9.80
C ARG A 252 -10.89 1.23 -10.28
N ALA A 253 -10.12 0.19 -10.03
CA ALA A 253 -10.50 -1.20 -10.30
C ALA A 253 -11.42 -1.79 -9.21
N SER A 254 -11.47 -1.19 -8.03
CA SER A 254 -12.24 -1.64 -6.87
C SER A 254 -13.13 -0.56 -6.26
N CYS A 255 -14.02 -0.97 -5.34
CA CYS A 255 -14.85 -0.06 -4.56
C CYS A 255 -14.77 -0.47 -3.09
N CYS A 256 -14.31 0.45 -2.24
CA CYS A 256 -14.20 0.26 -0.79
C CYS A 256 -15.56 0.23 -0.07
N MET A 257 -16.65 0.62 -0.74
CA MET A 257 -18.03 0.67 -0.21
C MET A 257 -18.21 1.60 1.02
N PHE A 258 -17.24 2.48 1.30
CA PHE A 258 -17.26 3.38 2.44
C PHE A 258 -18.43 4.38 2.43
N TYR A 259 -18.96 4.69 1.23
CA TYR A 259 -20.18 5.49 1.05
C TYR A 259 -21.41 4.92 1.79
N THR A 260 -21.39 3.65 2.21
CA THR A 260 -22.47 3.05 3.02
C THR A 260 -22.41 3.45 4.50
N VAL A 261 -21.27 3.97 4.96
CA VAL A 261 -21.06 4.56 6.28
C VAL A 261 -21.29 6.07 6.20
N ALA A 262 -20.57 6.74 5.29
CA ALA A 262 -20.61 8.19 5.08
C ALA A 262 -20.87 8.51 3.59
N PRO A 263 -22.14 8.67 3.18
CA PRO A 263 -22.50 8.88 1.76
C PRO A 263 -21.89 10.12 1.12
N ASP A 264 -21.70 11.18 1.89
CA ASP A 264 -21.19 12.48 1.40
C ASP A 264 -19.65 12.51 1.33
N ASP A 265 -18.98 11.54 1.98
CA ASP A 265 -17.52 11.47 2.14
C ASP A 265 -16.86 10.51 1.13
N THR A 266 -17.25 10.64 -0.14
CA THR A 266 -16.62 9.87 -1.22
C THR A 266 -15.32 10.54 -1.68
N CYS A 267 -14.25 9.75 -1.90
CA CYS A 267 -13.03 10.23 -2.51
C CYS A 267 -13.23 10.71 -3.98
N ALA A 268 -12.31 11.53 -4.49
CA ALA A 268 -12.39 12.07 -5.85
C ALA A 268 -12.35 10.97 -6.94
N SER A 269 -11.68 9.85 -6.68
CA SER A 269 -11.61 8.70 -7.60
C SER A 269 -12.64 7.60 -7.30
N CYS A 270 -13.68 7.88 -6.50
CA CYS A 270 -14.71 6.88 -6.16
C CYS A 270 -15.46 6.40 -7.42
N PRO A 271 -15.58 5.09 -7.70
CA PRO A 271 -16.32 4.59 -8.87
C PRO A 271 -17.84 4.69 -8.72
N ARG A 272 -18.33 5.25 -7.61
CA ARG A 272 -19.76 5.47 -7.34
C ARG A 272 -20.19 6.92 -7.52
N THR A 273 -19.26 7.84 -7.75
CA THR A 273 -19.57 9.25 -8.04
C THR A 273 -19.68 9.49 -9.54
N CYS A 274 -20.61 10.36 -9.93
CA CYS A 274 -20.73 10.80 -11.31
C CYS A 274 -19.58 11.74 -11.68
N GLU A 275 -19.42 12.03 -12.97
CA GLU A 275 -18.35 12.92 -13.45
C GLU A 275 -18.50 14.36 -12.95
N ALA A 276 -19.73 14.87 -12.85
CA ALA A 276 -19.98 16.22 -12.34
C ALA A 276 -19.51 16.38 -10.89
N ASP A 277 -19.90 15.46 -10.00
CA ASP A 277 -19.45 15.46 -8.59
C ASP A 277 -17.93 15.34 -8.48
N ARG A 278 -17.31 14.55 -9.38
CA ARG A 278 -15.86 14.37 -9.44
C ARG A 278 -15.16 15.66 -9.84
N ILE A 279 -15.65 16.36 -10.86
CA ILE A 279 -15.14 17.68 -11.27
C ILE A 279 -15.23 18.64 -10.10
N THR A 280 -16.39 18.74 -9.43
CA THR A 280 -16.55 19.61 -8.25
C THR A 280 -15.53 19.31 -7.15
N LYS A 281 -15.32 18.04 -6.80
CA LYS A 281 -14.33 17.64 -5.78
C LYS A 281 -12.90 17.97 -6.19
N LEU A 282 -12.52 17.71 -7.45
CA LEU A 282 -11.17 17.98 -7.96
C LEU A 282 -10.88 19.48 -8.07
N THR A 283 -11.83 20.29 -8.56
CA THR A 283 -11.69 21.75 -8.60
C THR A 283 -11.52 22.33 -7.20
N ALA A 284 -12.29 21.85 -6.21
CA ALA A 284 -12.14 22.32 -4.82
C ALA A 284 -10.76 22.01 -4.23
N ALA A 285 -10.18 20.85 -4.56
CA ALA A 285 -8.86 20.45 -4.10
C ALA A 285 -7.73 21.30 -4.71
N LEU A 286 -7.88 21.78 -5.96
CA LEU A 286 -6.90 22.69 -6.58
C LEU A 286 -6.89 24.10 -5.97
N THR A 287 -7.99 24.49 -5.31
CA THR A 287 -8.15 25.82 -4.71
C THR A 287 -7.83 25.85 -3.21
N SER A 288 -7.50 24.68 -2.61
CA SER A 288 -7.22 24.51 -1.18
C SER A 288 -5.71 24.42 -0.91
#